data_AF-A0A8C4R4H0-F1
#
_entry.id   AF-A0A8C4R4H0-F1
#
_cell.length_a   1.000
_cell.length_b   1.000
_cell.length_c   1.000
_cell.angle_alpha   90.00
_cell.angle_beta   90.00
_cell.angle_gamma   90.00
#
_symmetry.space_group_name_H-M   'P 1'
#
loop_
_entity.id
_entity.type
_entity.pdbx_description
1 polymer ?
#
loop_
_entity_poly.entity_id
_entity_poly.type
_entity_poly.pdbx_seq_one_letter_code
_entity_poly.pdbx_strand_id
1 'polypeptide(L)'
;MLAWLHQAIATEHEQLEVLLSAAPGNEMMSQEVLGHITEGVCRPLKIRIEQVLVADPGAVLLFRLSNVLKFYQQTIGGVVGDQAADLLVTLAKMEHLGRQVFLSTLAQHAGSMLDKVETPSADLSPPALLNQTLTLLCELLTSQDAWVVPLDDRQAHFSQVLSCVLDPLLQMVSLEAGELQRPAMATFLVNCLHRVHGALAPHEVSEERLDSLQLQIDAHLDTLVSENASFVLSSAGLGSIYAFLQQRKGSQTPLSEEPTLDVSSVKTAMMQFDRYLSSPDHLILPQLDLLLSATLREKVKKRSAEVVCDAYEDVYMALTAPGQAYGNLAAVIPRTSAQIRHLQFRH
;
A
#
# COMPACT_ATOMS: atom_id res chain seq x y z
N MET A 1 -36.23 3.96 -9.86
CA MET A 1 -36.91 2.78 -10.43
C MET A 1 -37.16 1.72 -9.39
N LEU A 2 -36.12 1.13 -8.77
CA LEU A 2 -36.30 0.08 -7.75
C LEU A 2 -37.09 0.57 -6.51
N ALA A 3 -36.88 1.82 -6.07
CA ALA A 3 -37.69 2.45 -5.03
C ALA A 3 -39.19 2.50 -5.39
N TRP A 4 -39.50 2.91 -6.63
CA TRP A 4 -40.87 2.95 -7.14
C TRP A 4 -41.47 1.54 -7.21
N LEU A 5 -40.68 0.55 -7.67
CA LEU A 5 -41.10 -0.84 -7.74
C LEU A 5 -41.46 -1.39 -6.35
N HIS A 6 -40.62 -1.16 -5.35
CA HIS A 6 -40.89 -1.54 -3.97
C HIS A 6 -42.20 -0.92 -3.45
N GLN A 7 -42.39 0.39 -3.64
CA GLN A 7 -43.61 1.07 -3.20
C GLN A 7 -44.87 0.57 -3.93
N ALA A 8 -44.78 0.38 -5.24
CA ALA A 8 -45.90 -0.11 -6.05
C ALA A 8 -46.31 -1.52 -5.59
N ILE A 9 -45.35 -2.42 -5.39
CA ILE A 9 -45.64 -3.79 -4.96
C ILE A 9 -46.23 -3.83 -3.55
N ALA A 10 -45.70 -3.03 -2.61
CA ALA A 10 -46.29 -2.93 -1.27
C ALA A 10 -47.75 -2.45 -1.33
N THR A 11 -48.02 -1.47 -2.19
CA THR A 11 -49.38 -0.94 -2.37
C THR A 11 -50.33 -1.99 -2.98
N GLU A 12 -49.89 -2.73 -4.00
CA GLU A 12 -50.68 -3.81 -4.62
C GLU A 12 -50.94 -4.94 -3.62
N HIS A 13 -49.94 -5.31 -2.82
CA HIS A 13 -50.07 -6.32 -1.77
C HIS A 13 -51.13 -5.91 -0.72
N GLU A 14 -51.05 -4.68 -0.20
CA GLU A 14 -52.05 -4.15 0.76
C GLU A 14 -53.47 -4.12 0.15
N GLN A 15 -53.59 -3.73 -1.13
CA GLN A 15 -54.89 -3.70 -1.81
C GLN A 15 -55.48 -5.11 -1.99
N LEU A 16 -54.65 -6.09 -2.33
CA LEU A 16 -55.07 -7.49 -2.47
C LEU A 16 -55.51 -8.08 -1.12
N GLU A 17 -54.77 -7.80 -0.04
CA GLU A 17 -55.16 -8.22 1.30
C GLU A 17 -56.53 -7.67 1.71
N VAL A 18 -56.78 -6.37 1.45
CA VAL A 18 -58.08 -5.74 1.74
C VAL A 18 -59.19 -6.35 0.89
N LEU A 19 -58.96 -6.53 -0.41
CA LEU A 19 -59.97 -6.99 -1.37
C LEU A 19 -60.35 -8.47 -1.14
N LEU A 20 -59.40 -9.30 -0.76
CA LEU A 20 -59.58 -10.72 -0.54
C LEU A 20 -59.87 -11.09 0.93
N SER A 21 -59.87 -10.11 1.84
CA SER A 21 -60.08 -10.30 3.30
C SER A 21 -61.32 -11.13 3.69
N ALA A 22 -62.35 -11.18 2.83
CA ALA A 22 -63.58 -11.94 3.05
C ALA A 22 -63.69 -13.25 2.26
N ALA A 23 -62.70 -13.62 1.44
CA ALA A 23 -62.74 -14.78 0.54
C ALA A 23 -62.11 -16.04 1.17
N PRO A 24 -62.74 -17.24 1.04
CA PRO A 24 -62.12 -18.49 1.45
C PRO A 24 -60.97 -18.86 0.49
N GLY A 25 -59.79 -19.18 1.01
CA GLY A 25 -58.58 -19.45 0.20
C GLY A 25 -57.79 -18.20 -0.21
N ASN A 26 -58.03 -17.07 0.46
CA ASN A 26 -57.42 -15.75 0.22
C ASN A 26 -55.90 -15.81 -0.05
N GLU A 27 -55.12 -16.49 0.79
CA GLU A 27 -53.66 -16.50 0.66
C GLU A 27 -53.14 -17.06 -0.68
N MET A 28 -53.75 -18.14 -1.18
CA MET A 28 -53.32 -18.78 -2.43
C MET A 28 -53.76 -17.96 -3.66
N MET A 29 -54.94 -17.35 -3.63
CA MET A 29 -55.37 -16.41 -4.68
C MET A 29 -54.54 -15.13 -4.68
N SER A 30 -54.17 -14.61 -3.50
CA SER A 30 -53.29 -13.46 -3.38
C SER A 30 -51.91 -13.74 -3.99
N GLN A 31 -51.37 -14.95 -3.77
CA GLN A 31 -50.11 -15.40 -4.39
C GLN A 31 -50.17 -15.36 -5.90
N GLU A 32 -51.20 -15.97 -6.47
CA GLU A 32 -51.34 -16.12 -7.91
C GLU A 32 -51.55 -14.77 -8.60
N VAL A 33 -52.39 -13.90 -8.04
CA VAL A 33 -52.68 -12.58 -8.62
C VAL A 33 -51.48 -11.65 -8.51
N LEU A 34 -50.81 -11.58 -7.36
CA LEU A 34 -49.64 -10.73 -7.18
C LEU A 34 -48.45 -11.23 -8.01
N GLY A 35 -48.29 -12.55 -8.12
CA GLY A 35 -47.31 -13.18 -9.02
C GLY A 35 -47.51 -12.72 -10.46
N HIS A 36 -48.74 -12.80 -10.98
CA HIS A 36 -49.05 -12.35 -12.35
C HIS A 36 -48.87 -10.84 -12.57
N ILE A 37 -49.23 -9.99 -11.59
CA ILE A 37 -49.01 -8.54 -11.67
C ILE A 37 -47.51 -8.24 -11.74
N THR A 38 -46.72 -8.89 -10.90
CA THR A 38 -45.27 -8.65 -10.82
C THR A 38 -44.49 -9.24 -11.99
N GLU A 39 -44.97 -10.32 -12.61
CA GLU A 39 -44.39 -10.95 -13.80
C GLU A 39 -44.24 -9.94 -14.96
N GLY A 40 -45.24 -9.07 -15.16
CA GLY A 40 -45.25 -8.06 -16.22
C GLY A 40 -44.09 -7.06 -16.13
N VAL A 41 -43.52 -6.85 -14.94
CA VAL A 41 -42.43 -5.90 -14.71
C VAL A 41 -41.04 -6.54 -14.85
N CYS A 42 -40.94 -7.86 -14.75
CA CYS A 42 -39.68 -8.60 -14.80
C CYS A 42 -38.88 -8.34 -16.09
N ARG A 43 -39.53 -8.44 -17.25
CA ARG A 43 -38.85 -8.27 -18.55
C ARG A 43 -38.38 -6.82 -18.79
N PRO A 44 -39.20 -5.78 -18.61
CA PRO A 44 -38.74 -4.39 -18.73
C PRO A 44 -37.60 -4.04 -17.76
N LEU A 45 -37.69 -4.51 -16.51
CA LEU A 45 -36.66 -4.29 -15.49
C LEU A 45 -35.33 -4.92 -15.93
N LYS A 46 -35.37 -6.19 -16.33
CA LYS A 46 -34.20 -6.92 -16.83
C LYS A 46 -33.52 -6.18 -17.98
N ILE A 47 -34.27 -5.83 -19.03
CA ILE A 47 -33.73 -5.13 -20.21
C ILE A 47 -33.04 -3.82 -19.80
N ARG A 48 -33.64 -3.07 -18.88
CA ARG A 48 -33.09 -1.79 -18.47
C ARG A 48 -31.82 -1.92 -17.64
N ILE A 49 -31.72 -2.95 -16.81
CA ILE A 49 -30.49 -3.25 -16.07
C ILE A 49 -29.41 -3.69 -17.06
N GLU A 50 -29.71 -4.61 -17.98
CA GLU A 50 -28.76 -5.06 -19.02
C GLU A 50 -28.24 -3.89 -19.86
N GLN A 51 -29.08 -2.94 -20.23
CA GLN A 51 -28.67 -1.72 -20.95
C GLN A 51 -27.68 -0.87 -20.14
N VAL A 52 -27.87 -0.75 -18.82
CA VAL A 52 -26.93 -0.05 -17.95
C VAL A 52 -25.59 -0.79 -17.86
N LEU A 53 -25.62 -2.13 -17.77
CA LEU A 53 -24.41 -2.94 -17.71
C LEU A 53 -23.59 -2.85 -19.01
N VAL A 54 -24.27 -2.87 -20.17
CA VAL A 54 -23.63 -2.77 -21.49
C VAL A 54 -23.04 -1.38 -21.76
N ALA A 55 -23.54 -0.34 -21.10
CA ALA A 55 -23.04 1.03 -21.26
C ALA A 55 -21.67 1.29 -20.60
N ASP A 56 -21.05 0.27 -20.01
CA ASP A 56 -19.77 0.33 -19.28
C ASP A 56 -19.64 1.54 -18.33
N PRO A 57 -20.48 1.60 -17.28
CA PRO A 57 -20.56 2.78 -16.42
C PRO A 57 -19.41 2.89 -15.40
N GLY A 58 -18.41 1.99 -15.47
CA GLY A 58 -17.29 1.92 -14.53
C GLY A 58 -17.56 1.10 -13.27
N ALA A 59 -16.47 0.65 -12.63
CA ALA A 59 -16.50 -0.31 -11.52
C ALA A 59 -17.33 0.17 -10.32
N VAL A 60 -17.24 1.46 -9.95
CA VAL A 60 -17.96 2.03 -8.80
C VAL A 60 -19.47 1.98 -8.99
N LEU A 61 -19.97 2.29 -10.20
CA LEU A 61 -21.41 2.25 -10.46
C LEU A 61 -21.91 0.80 -10.53
N LEU A 62 -21.15 -0.11 -11.14
CA LEU A 62 -21.48 -1.54 -11.19
C LEU A 62 -21.58 -2.15 -9.78
N PHE A 63 -20.64 -1.77 -8.91
CA PHE A 63 -20.64 -2.16 -7.51
C PHE A 63 -21.89 -1.67 -6.77
N ARG A 64 -22.19 -0.36 -6.87
CA ARG A 64 -23.39 0.25 -6.27
C ARG A 64 -24.67 -0.38 -6.81
N LEU A 65 -24.75 -0.61 -8.12
CA LEU A 65 -25.91 -1.22 -8.76
C LEU A 65 -26.18 -2.62 -8.21
N SER A 66 -25.15 -3.46 -8.12
CA SER A 66 -25.26 -4.82 -7.60
C SER A 66 -25.76 -4.83 -6.15
N ASN A 67 -25.23 -3.94 -5.31
CA ASN A 67 -25.67 -3.82 -3.93
C ASN A 67 -27.10 -3.29 -3.79
N VAL A 68 -27.49 -2.30 -4.59
CA VAL A 68 -28.87 -1.79 -4.60
C VAL A 68 -29.85 -2.87 -5.09
N LEU A 69 -29.47 -3.70 -6.06
CA LEU A 69 -30.29 -4.85 -6.47
C LEU A 69 -30.44 -5.86 -5.35
N LYS A 70 -29.36 -6.19 -4.63
CA LYS A 70 -29.40 -7.06 -3.44
C LYS A 70 -30.29 -6.47 -2.33
N PHE A 71 -30.20 -5.15 -2.08
CA PHE A 71 -31.08 -4.43 -1.16
C PHE A 71 -32.54 -4.68 -1.48
N TYR A 72 -32.95 -4.29 -2.68
CA TYR A 72 -34.35 -4.34 -3.06
C TYR A 72 -34.86 -5.77 -3.21
N GLN A 73 -34.02 -6.73 -3.57
CA GLN A 73 -34.37 -8.15 -3.51
C GLN A 73 -34.76 -8.56 -2.08
N GLN A 74 -33.96 -8.18 -1.07
CA GLN A 74 -34.24 -8.52 0.33
C GLN A 74 -35.43 -7.73 0.88
N THR A 75 -35.54 -6.43 0.57
CA THR A 75 -36.65 -5.58 1.04
C THR A 75 -37.99 -6.03 0.45
N ILE A 76 -38.07 -6.25 -0.87
CA ILE A 76 -39.30 -6.72 -1.53
C ILE A 76 -39.65 -8.13 -1.04
N GLY A 77 -38.65 -9.01 -0.88
CA GLY A 77 -38.85 -10.36 -0.35
C GLY A 77 -39.38 -10.35 1.09
N GLY A 78 -38.99 -9.37 1.92
CA GLY A 78 -39.51 -9.22 3.28
C GLY A 78 -40.97 -8.75 3.34
N VAL A 79 -41.42 -7.96 2.36
CA VAL A 79 -42.81 -7.45 2.29
C VAL A 79 -43.75 -8.50 1.71
N VAL A 80 -43.30 -9.20 0.67
CA VAL A 80 -44.17 -10.01 -0.19
C VAL A 80 -43.95 -11.51 0.01
N GLY A 81 -42.89 -11.93 0.70
CA GLY A 81 -42.51 -13.33 0.82
C GLY A 81 -42.37 -14.00 -0.54
N ASP A 82 -42.87 -15.23 -0.65
CA ASP A 82 -42.80 -16.04 -1.87
C ASP A 82 -43.85 -15.66 -2.93
N GLN A 83 -44.73 -14.68 -2.66
CA GLN A 83 -45.85 -14.31 -3.54
C GLN A 83 -45.38 -13.64 -4.85
N ALA A 84 -44.17 -13.09 -4.87
CA ALA A 84 -43.55 -12.45 -6.05
C ALA A 84 -42.24 -13.16 -6.45
N ALA A 85 -42.24 -14.49 -6.42
CA ALA A 85 -41.07 -15.33 -6.65
C ALA A 85 -40.33 -14.99 -7.98
N ASP A 86 -41.06 -14.81 -9.09
CA ASP A 86 -40.45 -14.51 -10.39
C ASP A 86 -39.69 -13.19 -10.43
N LEU A 87 -40.20 -12.17 -9.72
CA LEU A 87 -39.53 -10.89 -9.61
C LEU A 87 -38.28 -10.99 -8.73
N LEU A 88 -38.37 -11.69 -7.60
CA LEU A 88 -37.23 -11.92 -6.71
C LEU A 88 -36.12 -12.70 -7.41
N VAL A 89 -36.48 -13.73 -8.19
CA VAL A 89 -35.55 -14.48 -9.05
C VAL A 89 -34.95 -13.58 -10.12
N THR A 90 -35.73 -12.68 -10.73
CA THR A 90 -35.23 -11.73 -11.73
C THR A 90 -34.22 -10.76 -11.12
N LEU A 91 -34.51 -10.19 -9.94
CA LEU A 91 -33.59 -9.32 -9.20
C LEU A 91 -32.30 -10.04 -8.82
N ALA A 92 -32.40 -11.28 -8.32
CA ALA A 92 -31.24 -12.11 -7.98
C ALA A 92 -30.35 -12.40 -9.20
N LYS A 93 -30.96 -12.73 -10.35
CA LYS A 93 -30.22 -12.95 -11.61
C LYS A 93 -29.50 -11.68 -12.07
N MET A 94 -30.15 -10.53 -11.95
CA MET A 94 -29.56 -9.24 -12.34
C MET A 94 -28.47 -8.77 -11.38
N GLU A 95 -28.62 -9.02 -10.08
CA GLU A 95 -27.57 -8.82 -9.08
C GLU A 95 -26.34 -9.66 -9.42
N HIS A 96 -26.54 -10.96 -9.70
CA HIS A 96 -25.46 -11.86 -10.05
C HIS A 96 -24.73 -11.41 -11.33
N LEU A 97 -25.48 -11.02 -12.36
CA LEU A 97 -24.92 -10.50 -13.61
C LEU A 97 -24.13 -9.21 -13.38
N GLY A 98 -24.67 -8.26 -12.62
CA GLY A 98 -23.99 -7.01 -12.27
C GLY A 98 -22.68 -7.26 -11.52
N ARG A 99 -22.69 -8.20 -10.57
CA ARG A 99 -21.50 -8.62 -9.82
C ARG A 99 -20.45 -9.27 -10.71
N GLN A 100 -20.88 -10.11 -11.66
CA GLN A 100 -19.97 -10.75 -12.61
C GLN A 100 -19.30 -9.71 -13.52
N VAL A 101 -20.08 -8.76 -14.05
CA VAL A 101 -19.54 -7.66 -14.87
C VAL A 101 -18.57 -6.82 -14.06
N PHE A 102 -18.93 -6.43 -12.83
CA PHE A 102 -18.04 -5.71 -11.91
C PHE A 102 -16.68 -6.42 -11.71
N LEU A 103 -16.69 -7.70 -11.36
CA LEU A 103 -15.45 -8.46 -11.16
C LEU A 103 -14.63 -8.57 -12.45
N SER A 104 -15.31 -8.73 -13.61
CA SER A 104 -14.62 -8.76 -14.90
C SER A 104 -13.96 -7.42 -15.24
N THR A 105 -14.62 -6.29 -14.94
CA THR A 105 -14.06 -4.94 -15.12
C THR A 105 -12.84 -4.73 -14.22
N LEU A 106 -12.90 -5.17 -12.96
CA LEU A 106 -11.74 -5.09 -12.05
C LEU A 106 -10.57 -5.96 -12.52
N ALA A 107 -10.85 -7.20 -12.94
CA ALA A 107 -9.83 -8.11 -13.45
C ALA A 107 -9.18 -7.57 -14.73
N GLN A 108 -9.97 -6.96 -15.62
CA GLN A 108 -9.46 -6.30 -16.82
C GLN A 108 -8.60 -5.08 -16.47
N HIS A 109 -9.05 -4.24 -15.52
CA HIS A 109 -8.27 -3.10 -15.03
C HIS A 109 -6.93 -3.58 -14.46
N ALA A 110 -6.95 -4.57 -13.58
CA ALA A 110 -5.75 -5.18 -12.99
C ALA A 110 -4.81 -5.78 -14.05
N GLY A 111 -5.34 -6.53 -15.02
CA GLY A 111 -4.55 -7.10 -16.12
C GLY A 111 -3.86 -6.02 -16.95
N SER A 112 -4.56 -4.93 -17.25
CA SER A 112 -4.01 -3.82 -18.04
C SER A 112 -2.85 -3.09 -17.36
N MET A 113 -2.72 -3.16 -16.03
CA MET A 113 -1.59 -2.57 -15.30
C MET A 113 -0.27 -3.28 -15.60
N LEU A 114 -0.31 -4.58 -15.89
CA LEU A 114 0.88 -5.40 -16.11
C LEU A 114 1.31 -5.42 -17.59
N ASP A 115 0.44 -5.00 -18.51
CA ASP A 115 0.72 -4.99 -19.95
C ASP A 115 1.70 -3.89 -20.38
N LYS A 116 1.79 -2.80 -19.60
CA LYS A 116 2.63 -1.62 -19.89
C LYS A 116 3.44 -1.20 -18.67
N VAL A 117 4.44 -2.00 -18.33
CA VAL A 117 5.41 -1.61 -17.30
C VAL A 117 6.28 -0.49 -17.87
N GLU A 118 6.08 0.73 -17.38
CA GLU A 118 6.87 1.90 -17.77
C GLU A 118 8.05 2.09 -16.80
N THR A 119 9.12 2.77 -17.24
CA THR A 119 10.21 3.07 -16.32
C THR A 119 9.79 4.21 -15.38
N PRO A 120 10.08 4.11 -14.07
CA PRO A 120 9.79 5.17 -13.12
C PRO A 120 10.32 6.53 -13.57
N SER A 121 9.58 7.58 -13.24
CA SER A 121 9.99 8.95 -13.52
C SER A 121 11.25 9.34 -12.74
N ALA A 122 11.99 10.33 -13.26
CA ALA A 122 13.27 10.73 -12.67
C ALA A 122 13.17 11.31 -11.25
N ASP A 123 11.97 11.75 -10.84
CA ASP A 123 11.67 12.23 -9.49
C ASP A 123 11.31 11.08 -8.52
N LEU A 124 11.27 9.83 -9.00
CA LEU A 124 10.90 8.64 -8.24
C LEU A 124 9.54 8.77 -7.54
N SER A 125 8.62 9.54 -8.14
CA SER A 125 7.29 9.73 -7.61
C SER A 125 6.37 8.57 -7.98
N PRO A 126 5.27 8.34 -7.22
CA PRO A 126 4.36 7.25 -7.52
C PRO A 126 3.66 7.46 -8.88
N PRO A 127 3.54 6.40 -9.72
CA PRO A 127 2.96 6.51 -11.06
C PRO A 127 1.53 7.07 -11.06
N ALA A 128 1.12 7.70 -12.16
CA ALA A 128 -0.25 8.20 -12.32
C ALA A 128 -1.29 7.07 -12.21
N LEU A 129 -0.99 5.90 -12.80
CA LEU A 129 -1.84 4.71 -12.74
C LEU A 129 -2.03 4.20 -11.31
N LEU A 130 -0.99 4.27 -10.46
CA LEU A 130 -1.09 3.96 -9.03
C LEU A 130 -2.12 4.87 -8.35
N ASN A 131 -1.98 6.18 -8.52
CA ASN A 131 -2.87 7.15 -7.89
C ASN A 131 -4.32 7.02 -8.38
N GLN A 132 -4.53 6.80 -9.67
CA GLN A 132 -5.85 6.58 -10.25
C GLN A 132 -6.51 5.30 -9.70
N THR A 133 -5.75 4.21 -9.64
CA THR A 133 -6.25 2.92 -9.11
C THR A 133 -6.55 3.01 -7.62
N LEU A 134 -5.70 3.67 -6.83
CA LEU A 134 -5.96 3.92 -5.41
C LEU A 134 -7.21 4.77 -5.21
N THR A 135 -7.44 5.79 -6.06
CA THR A 135 -8.67 6.60 -6.00
C THR A 135 -9.91 5.75 -6.25
N LEU A 136 -9.89 4.93 -7.31
CA LEU A 136 -10.97 3.98 -7.60
C LEU A 136 -11.20 3.00 -6.43
N LEU A 137 -10.13 2.45 -5.86
CA LEU A 137 -10.22 1.54 -4.72
C LEU A 137 -10.83 2.25 -3.50
N CYS A 138 -10.39 3.47 -3.18
CA CYS A 138 -10.95 4.27 -2.08
C CYS A 138 -12.43 4.60 -2.32
N GLU A 139 -12.84 4.91 -3.55
CA GLU A 139 -14.25 5.13 -3.91
C GLU A 139 -15.11 3.87 -3.69
N LEU A 140 -14.57 2.69 -3.98
CA LEU A 140 -15.23 1.41 -3.67
C LEU A 140 -15.32 1.19 -2.15
N LEU A 141 -14.23 1.41 -1.41
CA LEU A 141 -14.17 1.24 0.05
C LEU A 141 -15.06 2.23 0.80
N THR A 142 -15.24 3.44 0.29
CA THR A 142 -16.08 4.50 0.88
C THR A 142 -17.55 4.39 0.51
N SER A 143 -17.93 3.56 -0.46
CA SER A 143 -19.34 3.33 -0.85
C SER A 143 -20.12 2.49 0.16
N GLN A 144 -19.86 2.71 1.45
CA GLN A 144 -20.38 2.00 2.62
C GLN A 144 -21.90 2.13 2.76
N ASP A 145 -22.48 3.24 2.30
CA ASP A 145 -23.93 3.49 2.33
C ASP A 145 -24.74 2.52 1.45
N ALA A 146 -24.09 1.79 0.53
CA ALA A 146 -24.76 0.82 -0.33
C ALA A 146 -24.85 -0.58 0.28
N TRP A 147 -24.19 -0.86 1.41
CA TRP A 147 -24.09 -2.23 1.92
C TRP A 147 -25.27 -2.62 2.79
N VAL A 148 -25.94 -3.70 2.39
CA VAL A 148 -27.10 -4.30 3.08
C VAL A 148 -26.72 -5.61 3.78
N VAL A 149 -25.46 -6.01 3.61
CA VAL A 149 -24.98 -7.34 4.00
C VAL A 149 -24.39 -7.26 5.41
N PRO A 150 -24.52 -8.31 6.24
CA PRO A 150 -23.81 -8.40 7.52
C PRO A 150 -22.31 -8.06 7.40
N LEU A 151 -21.74 -7.55 8.49
CA LEU A 151 -20.35 -7.07 8.56
C LEU A 151 -19.32 -8.13 8.10
N ASP A 152 -19.53 -9.41 8.42
CA ASP A 152 -18.59 -10.49 8.08
C ASP A 152 -18.51 -10.75 6.57
N ASP A 153 -19.65 -10.82 5.89
CA ASP A 153 -19.72 -10.97 4.44
C ASP A 153 -19.14 -9.74 3.73
N ARG A 154 -19.35 -8.55 4.29
CA ARG A 154 -18.77 -7.29 3.80
C ARG A 154 -17.24 -7.34 3.84
N GLN A 155 -16.65 -7.80 4.95
CA GLN A 155 -15.20 -7.96 5.08
C GLN A 155 -14.62 -8.97 4.08
N ALA A 156 -15.28 -10.12 3.89
CA ALA A 156 -14.84 -11.13 2.93
C ALA A 156 -14.86 -10.59 1.48
N HIS A 157 -15.94 -9.89 1.11
CA HIS A 157 -16.04 -9.25 -0.20
C HIS A 157 -14.99 -8.15 -0.40
N PHE A 158 -14.71 -7.34 0.62
CA PHE A 158 -13.66 -6.34 0.54
C PHE A 158 -12.28 -6.95 0.37
N SER A 159 -11.98 -8.00 1.13
CA SER A 159 -10.70 -8.72 1.01
C SER A 159 -10.49 -9.27 -0.40
N GLN A 160 -11.55 -9.81 -1.03
CA GLN A 160 -11.49 -10.30 -2.40
C GLN A 160 -11.25 -9.16 -3.42
N VAL A 161 -12.00 -8.07 -3.34
CA VAL A 161 -11.86 -6.91 -4.24
C VAL A 161 -10.48 -6.27 -4.08
N LEU A 162 -10.03 -6.11 -2.83
CA LEU A 162 -8.73 -5.55 -2.51
C LEU A 162 -7.62 -6.44 -3.04
N SER A 163 -7.67 -7.76 -2.84
CA SER A 163 -6.63 -8.66 -3.37
C SER A 163 -6.61 -8.68 -4.90
N CYS A 164 -7.78 -8.60 -5.55
CA CYS A 164 -7.89 -8.57 -7.01
C CYS A 164 -7.22 -7.35 -7.65
N VAL A 165 -7.15 -6.22 -6.95
CA VAL A 165 -6.63 -4.95 -7.50
C VAL A 165 -5.28 -4.58 -6.90
N LEU A 166 -5.13 -4.72 -5.58
CA LEU A 166 -3.94 -4.32 -4.85
C LEU A 166 -2.74 -5.22 -5.17
N ASP A 167 -2.91 -6.53 -5.24
CA ASP A 167 -1.78 -7.44 -5.48
C ASP A 167 -1.17 -7.20 -6.89
N PRO A 168 -1.97 -7.07 -7.98
CA PRO A 168 -1.44 -6.66 -9.30
C PRO A 168 -0.83 -5.25 -9.30
N LEU A 169 -1.38 -4.33 -8.52
CA LEU A 169 -0.86 -2.97 -8.41
C LEU A 169 0.52 -2.93 -7.75
N LEU A 170 0.70 -3.69 -6.66
CA LEU A 170 1.99 -3.85 -5.99
C LEU A 170 3.01 -4.58 -6.87
N GLN A 171 2.55 -5.57 -7.65
CA GLN A 171 3.37 -6.26 -8.64
C GLN A 171 3.85 -5.31 -9.73
N MET A 172 2.97 -4.45 -10.27
CA MET A 172 3.34 -3.45 -11.26
C MET A 172 4.44 -2.53 -10.73
N VAL A 173 4.26 -1.95 -9.53
CA VAL A 173 5.27 -1.10 -8.90
C VAL A 173 6.60 -1.83 -8.72
N SER A 174 6.56 -3.11 -8.34
CA SER A 174 7.77 -3.92 -8.15
C SER A 174 8.50 -4.18 -9.47
N LEU A 175 7.77 -4.38 -10.57
CA LEU A 175 8.33 -4.55 -11.91
C LEU A 175 8.96 -3.26 -12.43
N GLU A 176 8.29 -2.12 -12.25
CA GLU A 176 8.84 -0.81 -12.64
C GLU A 176 10.14 -0.50 -11.88
N ALA A 177 10.22 -0.90 -10.61
CA ALA A 177 11.42 -0.71 -9.80
C ALA A 177 12.62 -1.58 -10.23
N GLY A 178 12.39 -2.66 -11.02
CA GLY A 178 13.38 -3.69 -11.32
C GLY A 178 14.62 -3.20 -12.08
N GLU A 179 14.48 -2.15 -12.89
CA GLU A 179 15.57 -1.56 -13.69
C GLU A 179 16.35 -0.48 -12.92
N LEU A 180 15.91 -0.09 -11.72
CA LEU A 180 16.53 0.97 -10.95
C LEU A 180 17.75 0.47 -10.16
N GLN A 181 18.76 1.33 -10.02
CA GLN A 181 19.82 1.10 -9.06
C GLN A 181 19.28 1.08 -7.62
N ARG A 182 19.92 0.32 -6.74
CA ARG A 182 19.43 -0.01 -5.40
C ARG A 182 18.94 1.19 -4.56
N PRO A 183 19.64 2.35 -4.48
CA PRO A 183 19.12 3.50 -3.73
C PRO A 183 17.88 4.15 -4.38
N ALA A 184 17.83 4.20 -5.71
CA ALA A 184 16.70 4.73 -6.45
C ALA A 184 15.49 3.78 -6.36
N MET A 185 15.72 2.47 -6.52
CA MET A 185 14.73 1.41 -6.33
C MET A 185 14.07 1.51 -4.95
N ALA A 186 14.87 1.56 -3.88
CA ALA A 186 14.34 1.64 -2.52
C ALA A 186 13.56 2.93 -2.27
N THR A 187 14.02 4.07 -2.82
CA THR A 187 13.30 5.36 -2.70
C THR A 187 11.93 5.31 -3.40
N PHE A 188 11.91 4.82 -4.64
CA PHE A 188 10.68 4.67 -5.42
C PHE A 188 9.68 3.74 -4.73
N LEU A 189 10.14 2.58 -4.25
CA LEU A 189 9.29 1.62 -3.54
C LEU A 189 8.75 2.19 -2.23
N VAL A 190 9.56 2.92 -1.44
CA VAL A 190 9.07 3.61 -0.24
C VAL A 190 7.98 4.63 -0.60
N ASN A 191 8.20 5.45 -1.64
CA ASN A 191 7.21 6.46 -2.06
C ASN A 191 5.87 5.80 -2.47
N CYS A 192 5.92 4.74 -3.28
CA CYS A 192 4.73 4.02 -3.73
C CYS A 192 4.02 3.29 -2.59
N LEU A 193 4.74 2.49 -1.80
CA LEU A 193 4.17 1.72 -0.70
C LEU A 193 3.60 2.63 0.39
N HIS A 194 4.29 3.73 0.72
CA HIS A 194 3.78 4.71 1.68
C HIS A 194 2.50 5.38 1.18
N ARG A 195 2.40 5.65 -0.13
CA ARG A 195 1.18 6.19 -0.76
C ARG A 195 0.03 5.19 -0.67
N VAL A 196 0.27 3.91 -0.97
CA VAL A 196 -0.71 2.83 -0.85
C VAL A 196 -1.17 2.69 0.60
N HIS A 197 -0.24 2.57 1.55
CA HIS A 197 -0.55 2.46 2.98
C HIS A 197 -1.39 3.65 3.47
N GLY A 198 -0.98 4.88 3.14
CA GLY A 198 -1.71 6.09 3.52
C GLY A 198 -3.11 6.20 2.91
N ALA A 199 -3.33 5.64 1.72
CA ALA A 199 -4.65 5.59 1.09
C ALA A 199 -5.56 4.54 1.74
N LEU A 200 -5.01 3.42 2.21
CA LEU A 200 -5.78 2.31 2.80
C LEU A 200 -6.03 2.47 4.30
N ALA A 201 -5.12 3.12 5.03
CA ALA A 201 -5.20 3.28 6.48
C ALA A 201 -6.50 3.91 7.02
N PRO A 202 -7.16 4.87 6.34
CA PRO A 202 -8.44 5.41 6.79
C PRO A 202 -9.64 4.47 6.61
N HIS A 203 -9.46 3.32 5.95
CA HIS A 203 -10.52 2.40 5.59
C HIS A 203 -10.45 1.12 6.44
N GLU A 204 -11.55 0.36 6.50
CA GLU A 204 -11.68 -0.91 7.23
C GLU A 204 -10.93 -2.07 6.55
N VAL A 205 -9.66 -1.85 6.21
CA VAL A 205 -8.77 -2.88 5.67
C VAL A 205 -8.23 -3.73 6.83
N SER A 206 -7.97 -5.01 6.60
CA SER A 206 -7.36 -5.89 7.59
C SER A 206 -6.03 -5.32 8.10
N GLU A 207 -5.85 -5.30 9.43
CA GLU A 207 -4.60 -4.88 10.08
C GLU A 207 -3.39 -5.65 9.54
N GLU A 208 -3.55 -6.95 9.29
CA GLU A 208 -2.49 -7.81 8.73
C GLU A 208 -1.96 -7.28 7.38
N ARG A 209 -2.84 -6.72 6.53
CA ARG A 209 -2.44 -6.17 5.23
C ARG A 209 -1.70 -4.84 5.39
N LEU A 210 -2.13 -3.99 6.32
CA LEU A 210 -1.42 -2.74 6.62
C LEU A 210 -0.04 -3.01 7.24
N ASP A 211 0.03 -3.97 8.18
CA ASP A 211 1.28 -4.39 8.80
C ASP A 211 2.27 -4.97 7.77
N SER A 212 1.77 -5.78 6.83
CA SER A 212 2.60 -6.31 5.73
C SER A 212 3.18 -5.20 4.85
N LEU A 213 2.38 -4.18 4.52
CA LEU A 213 2.85 -3.01 3.77
C LEU A 213 3.88 -2.20 4.57
N GLN A 214 3.63 -2.00 5.86
CA GLN A 214 4.55 -1.28 6.75
C GLN A 214 5.90 -2.01 6.87
N LEU A 215 5.89 -3.35 6.98
CA LEU A 215 7.10 -4.17 7.01
C LEU A 215 7.93 -4.00 5.72
N GLN A 216 7.27 -3.96 4.56
CA GLN A 216 7.95 -3.72 3.28
C GLN A 216 8.54 -2.30 3.20
N ILE A 217 7.80 -1.29 3.67
CA ILE A 217 8.30 0.09 3.77
C ILE A 217 9.57 0.12 4.64
N ASP A 218 9.53 -0.47 5.83
CA ASP A 218 10.68 -0.48 6.75
C ASP A 218 11.89 -1.23 6.17
N ALA A 219 11.69 -2.34 5.44
CA ALA A 219 12.77 -3.05 4.77
C ALA A 219 13.48 -2.20 3.69
N HIS A 220 12.73 -1.40 2.92
CA HIS A 220 13.32 -0.48 1.94
C HIS A 220 13.96 0.73 2.62
N LEU A 221 13.41 1.22 3.74
CA LEU A 221 14.07 2.23 4.56
C LEU A 221 15.40 1.73 5.13
N ASP A 222 15.48 0.48 5.58
CA ASP A 222 16.73 -0.13 6.04
C ASP A 222 17.77 -0.21 4.92
N THR A 223 17.33 -0.49 3.70
CA THR A 223 18.20 -0.43 2.51
C THR A 223 18.75 0.98 2.32
N LEU A 224 17.89 2.02 2.38
CA LEU A 224 18.34 3.42 2.26
C LEU A 224 19.27 3.85 3.39
N VAL A 225 19.04 3.38 4.62
CA VAL A 225 19.93 3.62 5.76
C VAL A 225 21.32 3.06 5.48
N SER A 226 21.39 1.81 5.01
CA SER A 226 22.66 1.13 4.70
C SER A 226 23.41 1.80 3.54
N GLU A 227 22.70 2.13 2.46
CA GLU A 227 23.28 2.83 1.30
C GLU A 227 23.76 4.23 1.69
N ASN A 228 22.98 4.99 2.48
CA ASN A 228 23.38 6.33 2.91
C ASN A 228 24.58 6.28 3.86
N ALA A 229 24.60 5.36 4.82
CA ALA A 229 25.74 5.18 5.70
C ALA A 229 27.00 4.80 4.92
N SER A 230 26.88 3.88 3.95
CA SER A 230 27.99 3.47 3.09
C SER A 230 28.53 4.64 2.25
N PHE A 231 27.63 5.46 1.69
CA PHE A 231 27.98 6.67 0.95
C PHE A 231 28.72 7.68 1.83
N VAL A 232 28.21 7.93 3.04
CA VAL A 232 28.83 8.84 4.01
C VAL A 232 30.21 8.33 4.42
N LEU A 233 30.35 7.08 4.81
CA LEU A 233 31.64 6.50 5.23
C LEU A 233 32.68 6.60 4.13
N SER A 234 32.29 6.27 2.89
CA SER A 234 33.17 6.35 1.73
C SER A 234 33.59 7.79 1.44
N SER A 235 32.64 8.72 1.46
CA SER A 235 32.88 10.13 1.15
C SER A 235 33.57 10.90 2.27
N ALA A 236 33.49 10.41 3.51
CA ALA A 236 34.15 10.96 4.68
C ALA A 236 35.54 10.33 4.93
N GLY A 237 35.99 9.41 4.06
CA GLY A 237 37.34 8.82 4.11
C GLY A 237 37.50 7.63 5.05
N LEU A 238 36.42 7.17 5.71
CA LEU A 238 36.43 6.03 6.62
C LEU A 238 36.07 4.69 5.93
N GLY A 239 35.50 4.72 4.74
CA GLY A 239 34.96 3.52 4.08
C GLY A 239 36.01 2.43 3.84
N SER A 240 37.19 2.79 3.34
CA SER A 240 38.28 1.83 3.10
C SER A 240 38.85 1.25 4.39
N ILE A 241 38.99 2.08 5.42
CA ILE A 241 39.48 1.67 6.75
C ILE A 241 38.49 0.69 7.38
N TYR A 242 37.21 1.04 7.41
CA TYR A 242 36.16 0.20 7.97
C TYR A 242 36.05 -1.13 7.22
N ALA A 243 36.04 -1.12 5.88
CA ALA A 243 35.98 -2.33 5.07
C ALA A 243 37.18 -3.27 5.32
N PHE A 244 38.39 -2.72 5.46
CA PHE A 244 39.58 -3.50 5.77
C PHE A 244 39.45 -4.18 7.15
N LEU A 245 39.00 -3.44 8.17
CA LEU A 245 38.81 -3.98 9.52
C LEU A 245 37.77 -5.10 9.56
N GLN A 246 36.68 -4.99 8.80
CA GLN A 246 35.64 -6.02 8.73
C GLN A 246 36.14 -7.31 8.06
N GLN A 247 37.04 -7.22 7.10
CA GLN A 247 37.62 -8.38 6.41
C GLN A 247 38.76 -9.03 7.20
N ARG A 248 39.38 -8.29 8.12
CA ARG A 248 40.53 -8.73 8.90
C ARG A 248 40.13 -9.72 10.00
N LYS A 249 40.20 -11.02 9.70
CA LYS A 249 40.07 -12.08 10.71
C LYS A 249 41.45 -12.63 11.11
N GLY A 250 41.90 -12.31 12.33
CA GLY A 250 42.99 -13.05 13.00
C GLY A 250 44.43 -12.72 12.58
N SER A 251 44.70 -11.58 11.92
CA SER A 251 46.09 -11.17 11.64
C SER A 251 46.78 -10.60 12.88
N GLN A 252 48.02 -11.03 13.11
CA GLN A 252 48.88 -10.57 14.21
C GLN A 252 49.74 -9.34 13.86
N THR A 253 49.71 -8.86 12.60
CA THR A 253 50.46 -7.66 12.22
C THR A 253 49.90 -6.41 12.92
N PRO A 254 50.70 -5.42 13.31
CA PRO A 254 50.17 -4.12 13.74
C PRO A 254 49.45 -3.43 12.57
N LEU A 255 48.29 -2.82 12.81
CA LEU A 255 47.53 -2.10 11.79
C LEU A 255 48.33 -0.93 11.18
N SER A 256 49.27 -0.35 11.94
CA SER A 256 50.13 0.74 11.45
C SER A 256 51.10 0.34 10.34
N GLU A 257 51.36 -0.96 10.15
CA GLU A 257 52.24 -1.47 9.10
C GLU A 257 51.50 -1.73 7.78
N GLU A 258 50.17 -1.69 7.80
CA GLU A 258 49.35 -1.86 6.60
C GLU A 258 49.30 -0.55 5.80
N PRO A 259 49.54 -0.56 4.47
CA PRO A 259 49.61 0.66 3.65
C PRO A 259 48.35 1.54 3.65
N THR A 260 47.18 0.95 3.94
CA THR A 260 45.89 1.66 4.01
C THR A 260 45.60 2.23 5.40
N LEU A 261 46.37 1.83 6.41
CA LEU A 261 46.17 2.14 7.82
C LEU A 261 47.44 2.67 8.48
N ASP A 262 48.41 3.13 7.70
CA ASP A 262 49.57 3.83 8.21
C ASP A 262 49.15 5.16 8.88
N VAL A 263 50.06 5.72 9.68
CA VAL A 263 49.80 6.94 10.47
C VAL A 263 49.30 8.10 9.59
N SER A 264 49.83 8.26 8.37
CA SER A 264 49.47 9.37 7.49
C SER A 264 48.09 9.17 6.85
N SER A 265 47.76 7.95 6.44
CA SER A 265 46.45 7.60 5.90
C SER A 265 45.35 7.76 6.94
N VAL A 266 45.54 7.24 8.16
CA VAL A 266 44.58 7.37 9.25
C VAL A 266 44.38 8.84 9.60
N LYS A 267 45.44 9.62 9.75
CA LYS A 267 45.32 11.06 10.06
C LYS A 267 44.55 11.81 8.97
N THR A 268 44.76 11.48 7.70
CA THR A 268 44.04 12.07 6.57
C THR A 268 42.55 11.73 6.62
N ALA A 269 42.21 10.47 6.88
CA ALA A 269 40.83 10.02 7.05
C ALA A 269 40.14 10.73 8.23
N MET A 270 40.81 10.88 9.37
CA MET A 270 40.26 11.58 10.54
C MET A 270 40.01 13.06 10.25
N MET A 271 40.90 13.75 9.52
CA MET A 271 40.69 15.14 9.09
C MET A 271 39.49 15.28 8.14
N GLN A 272 39.32 14.33 7.22
CA GLN A 272 38.19 14.31 6.29
C GLN A 272 36.86 14.05 7.02
N PHE A 273 36.87 13.12 7.98
CA PHE A 273 35.71 12.83 8.83
C PHE A 273 35.35 14.03 9.72
N ASP A 274 36.34 14.73 10.27
CA ASP A 274 36.12 15.97 11.03
C ASP A 274 35.46 17.08 10.19
N ARG A 275 35.81 17.16 8.90
CA ARG A 275 35.16 18.07 7.96
C ARG A 275 33.70 17.68 7.75
N TYR A 276 33.39 16.40 7.61
CA TYR A 276 32.01 15.90 7.54
C TYR A 276 31.22 16.26 8.80
N LEU A 277 31.76 16.03 9.99
CA LEU A 277 31.09 16.35 11.27
C LEU A 277 30.78 17.84 11.44
N SER A 278 31.54 18.71 10.76
CA SER A 278 31.29 20.15 10.77
C SER A 278 30.11 20.57 9.88
N SER A 279 29.72 19.73 8.91
CA SER A 279 28.63 20.00 7.96
C SER A 279 27.99 18.68 7.46
N PRO A 280 27.27 17.94 8.32
CA PRO A 280 26.77 16.60 7.99
C PRO A 280 25.74 16.62 6.84
N ASP A 281 24.96 17.69 6.73
CA ASP A 281 23.91 17.81 5.71
C ASP A 281 24.42 17.88 4.26
N HIS A 282 25.70 18.13 4.05
CA HIS A 282 26.28 18.26 2.70
C HIS A 282 26.64 16.91 2.07
N LEU A 283 26.65 15.83 2.85
CA LEU A 283 27.04 14.49 2.41
C LEU A 283 25.88 13.54 2.64
N ILE A 284 24.89 13.61 1.74
CA ILE A 284 23.68 12.80 1.77
C ILE A 284 23.48 12.22 0.37
N LEU A 285 22.96 11.00 0.29
CA LEU A 285 22.54 10.42 -0.99
C LEU A 285 21.48 11.29 -1.67
N PRO A 286 21.67 11.66 -2.96
CA PRO A 286 20.69 12.46 -3.70
C PRO A 286 19.27 11.86 -3.74
N GLN A 287 19.17 10.53 -3.68
CA GLN A 287 17.88 9.83 -3.69
C GLN A 287 17.06 10.12 -2.42
N LEU A 288 17.69 10.49 -1.30
CA LEU A 288 16.95 10.88 -0.09
C LEU A 288 16.18 12.18 -0.27
N ASP A 289 16.60 13.07 -1.18
CA ASP A 289 15.85 14.28 -1.50
C ASP A 289 14.58 13.97 -2.29
N LEU A 290 14.52 12.82 -2.94
CA LEU A 290 13.38 12.30 -3.71
C LEU A 290 12.39 11.50 -2.85
N LEU A 291 12.69 11.24 -1.57
CA LEU A 291 11.71 10.68 -0.63
C LEU A 291 10.62 11.71 -0.34
N LEU A 292 9.37 11.42 -0.69
CA LEU A 292 8.25 12.36 -0.57
C LEU A 292 7.86 12.64 0.89
N SER A 293 8.07 11.67 1.78
CA SER A 293 7.76 11.82 3.20
C SER A 293 8.95 12.41 3.96
N ALA A 294 8.79 13.65 4.45
CA ALA A 294 9.81 14.33 5.25
C ALA A 294 10.12 13.58 6.56
N THR A 295 9.12 12.94 7.18
CA THR A 295 9.30 12.18 8.42
C THR A 295 10.13 10.92 8.19
N LEU A 296 9.89 10.20 7.08
CA LEU A 296 10.69 9.03 6.70
C LEU A 296 12.10 9.42 6.29
N ARG A 297 12.26 10.54 5.58
CA ARG A 297 13.57 11.10 5.23
C ARG A 297 14.41 11.37 6.48
N GLU A 298 13.82 12.02 7.47
CA GLU A 298 14.50 12.32 8.74
C GLU A 298 14.84 11.04 9.53
N LYS A 299 13.94 10.05 9.52
CA LYS A 299 14.20 8.71 10.09
C LYS A 299 15.42 8.06 9.46
N VAL A 300 15.56 8.11 8.13
CA VAL A 300 16.72 7.53 7.42
C VAL A 300 18.00 8.30 7.75
N LYS A 301 17.97 9.65 7.72
CA LYS A 301 19.12 10.48 8.08
C LYS A 301 19.64 10.13 9.48
N LYS A 302 18.76 10.16 10.48
CA LYS A 302 19.11 9.85 11.87
C LYS A 302 19.69 8.43 12.04
N ARG A 303 19.03 7.41 11.48
CA ARG A 303 19.51 6.03 11.58
C ARG A 303 20.83 5.80 10.84
N SER A 304 21.02 6.44 9.68
CA SER A 304 22.30 6.37 8.96
C SER A 304 23.44 7.06 9.72
N ALA A 305 23.15 8.17 10.41
CA ALA A 305 24.09 8.83 11.30
C ALA A 305 24.50 7.94 12.48
N GLU A 306 23.55 7.21 13.07
CA GLU A 306 23.82 6.18 14.11
C GLU A 306 24.76 5.10 13.57
N VAL A 307 24.50 4.54 12.39
CA VAL A 307 25.37 3.52 11.76
C VAL A 307 26.78 4.07 11.49
N VAL A 308 26.91 5.33 11.06
CA VAL A 308 28.21 5.98 10.85
C VAL A 308 28.97 6.16 12.17
N CYS A 309 28.27 6.55 13.24
CA CYS A 309 28.83 6.61 14.59
C CYS A 309 29.34 5.25 15.07
N ASP A 310 28.54 4.20 14.89
CA ASP A 310 28.88 2.84 15.29
C ASP A 310 30.10 2.33 14.50
N ALA A 311 30.14 2.57 13.19
CA ALA A 311 31.29 2.24 12.35
C ALA A 311 32.55 3.00 12.76
N TYR A 312 32.44 4.28 13.14
CA TYR A 312 33.57 5.03 13.70
C TYR A 312 34.05 4.42 15.03
N GLU A 313 33.12 4.01 15.89
CA GLU A 313 33.46 3.38 17.18
C GLU A 313 34.25 2.08 16.97
N ASP A 314 33.85 1.24 16.03
CA ASP A 314 34.60 0.05 15.64
C ASP A 314 36.01 0.39 15.16
N VAL A 315 36.14 1.41 14.30
CA VAL A 315 37.44 1.90 13.81
C VAL A 315 38.29 2.41 14.96
N TYR A 316 37.72 3.24 15.84
CA TYR A 316 38.39 3.80 17.00
C TYR A 316 38.91 2.71 17.93
N MET A 317 38.08 1.73 18.26
CA MET A 317 38.44 0.61 19.14
C MET A 317 39.53 -0.27 18.51
N ALA A 318 39.45 -0.53 17.21
CA ALA A 318 40.47 -1.31 16.51
C ALA A 318 41.84 -0.61 16.47
N LEU A 319 41.86 0.71 16.20
CA LEU A 319 43.09 1.48 16.10
C LEU A 319 43.72 1.79 17.47
N THR A 320 42.91 1.92 18.52
CA THR A 320 43.37 2.18 19.90
C THR A 320 43.69 0.91 20.69
N ALA A 321 43.43 -0.27 20.11
CA ALA A 321 43.78 -1.54 20.72
C ALA A 321 45.30 -1.61 21.07
N PRO A 322 45.67 -2.31 22.15
CA PRO A 322 47.08 -2.46 22.50
C PRO A 322 47.83 -3.22 21.41
N GLY A 323 49.04 -2.75 21.07
CA GLY A 323 49.92 -3.39 20.08
C GLY A 323 49.81 -2.88 18.63
N GLN A 324 49.01 -1.86 18.35
CA GLN A 324 48.83 -1.33 16.99
C GLN A 324 49.88 -0.30 16.53
N ALA A 325 50.89 -0.01 17.36
CA ALA A 325 52.07 0.79 17.03
C ALA A 325 51.86 2.20 16.42
N TYR A 326 50.70 2.84 16.64
CA TYR A 326 50.39 4.21 16.19
C TYR A 326 51.13 5.35 16.93
N GLY A 327 51.92 5.05 17.97
CA GLY A 327 52.65 6.05 18.74
C GLY A 327 51.71 7.01 19.49
N ASN A 328 51.70 8.30 19.11
CA ASN A 328 50.84 9.31 19.75
C ASN A 328 49.40 9.26 19.21
N LEU A 329 48.59 8.37 19.78
CA LEU A 329 47.19 8.18 19.41
C LEU A 329 46.37 9.47 19.43
N ALA A 330 46.60 10.39 20.38
CA ALA A 330 45.85 11.65 20.47
C ALA A 330 46.13 12.61 19.29
N ALA A 331 47.30 12.48 18.65
CA ALA A 331 47.65 13.27 17.46
C ALA A 331 47.14 12.65 16.15
N VAL A 332 46.78 11.36 16.18
CA VAL A 332 46.30 10.59 15.02
C VAL A 332 44.77 10.51 15.02
N ILE A 333 44.17 10.27 16.18
CA ILE A 333 42.73 10.10 16.40
C ILE A 333 42.31 11.10 17.50
N PRO A 334 41.96 12.34 17.12
CA PRO A 334 41.76 13.43 18.09
C PRO A 334 40.43 13.33 18.85
N ARG A 335 39.45 12.59 18.33
CA ARG A 335 38.11 12.48 18.92
C ARG A 335 37.77 11.07 19.37
N THR A 336 37.18 10.98 20.55
CA THR A 336 36.61 9.72 21.07
C THR A 336 35.26 9.41 20.44
N SER A 337 34.82 8.15 20.47
CA SER A 337 33.49 7.75 19.98
C SER A 337 32.36 8.53 20.67
N ALA A 338 32.46 8.75 21.99
CA ALA A 338 31.51 9.53 22.78
C ALA A 338 31.39 11.00 22.31
N GLN A 339 32.53 11.63 21.97
CA GLN A 339 32.53 13.01 21.46
C GLN A 339 31.84 13.10 20.09
N ILE A 340 32.02 12.11 19.22
CA ILE A 340 31.41 12.09 17.89
C ILE A 340 29.90 11.91 17.97
N ARG A 341 29.42 10.97 18.79
CA ARG A 341 27.97 10.83 19.06
C ARG A 341 27.39 12.16 19.56
N HIS A 342 28.05 12.85 20.49
CA HIS A 342 27.57 14.14 20.99
C HIS A 342 27.55 15.25 19.93
N LEU A 343 28.50 15.26 18.99
CA LEU A 343 28.53 16.25 17.90
C LEU A 343 27.46 15.98 16.85
N GLN A 344 27.14 14.72 16.58
CA GLN A 344 26.23 14.34 15.51
C GLN A 344 24.74 14.54 15.87
N PHE A 345 24.37 14.46 17.16
CA PHE A 345 22.98 14.69 17.62
C PHE A 345 22.73 16.10 18.20
N ARG A 346 23.66 17.04 17.97
CA ARG A 346 23.47 18.45 18.37
C ARG A 346 22.74 19.28 17.32
N HIS A 347 22.67 18.75 16.10
CA HIS A 347 21.90 19.25 14.96
C HIS A 347 20.68 18.37 14.79
#